data_AF-A0AAN6WPD3-F1
#
_entry.id   AF-A0AAN6WPD3-F1
#
_cell.length_a   1.000
_cell.length_b   1.000
_cell.length_c   1.000
_cell.angle_alpha   90.00
_cell.angle_beta   90.00
_cell.angle_gamma   90.00
#
_symmetry.space_group_name_H-M   'P 1'
#
loop_
_entity.id
_entity.type
_entity.pdbx_description
1 polymer ?
#
loop_
_entity_poly.entity_id
_entity_poly.type
_entity_poly.pdbx_seq_one_letter_code
_entity_poly.pdbx_strand_id
1 'polypeptide(L)'
;MVESRLACPFHKHNALIFRKCRSKKLRTTADVRAHIKRCHLQPPFCTRCRKVFSGKNQHDLLRNHIEQQPCQVSDLVDVPHGITAVQEDALNQRGELMLSGASPEARRWYAIWQVCLPGEPFPDSIYIRESSEDAQSLLQTCRTLVVG
;
A
#
# COMPACT_ATOMS: atom_id res chain seq x y z
N MET A 1 18.19 -6.33 18.52
CA MET A 1 17.55 -7.16 17.47
C MET A 1 16.82 -6.20 16.55
N VAL A 2 17.14 -6.17 15.25
CA VAL A 2 16.43 -5.28 14.32
C VAL A 2 15.02 -5.87 14.11
N GLU A 3 13.99 -5.19 14.60
CA GLU A 3 12.61 -5.65 14.40
C GLU A 3 12.24 -5.47 12.93
N SER A 4 12.30 -6.54 12.14
CA SER A 4 11.91 -6.49 10.73
C SER A 4 10.39 -6.35 10.63
N ARG A 5 9.92 -5.19 10.14
CA ARG A 5 8.50 -4.91 9.91
C ARG A 5 8.15 -5.11 8.45
N LEU A 6 6.99 -5.70 8.19
CA LEU A 6 6.45 -5.84 6.84
C LEU A 6 6.20 -4.45 6.25
N ALA A 7 6.43 -4.32 4.96
CA ALA A 7 6.19 -3.08 4.24
C ALA A 7 4.73 -2.97 3.81
N CYS A 8 4.24 -1.73 3.75
CA CYS A 8 3.05 -1.40 2.97
C CYS A 8 3.38 -1.60 1.47
N PRO A 9 2.56 -2.34 0.69
CA PRO A 9 2.78 -2.53 -0.75
C PRO A 9 2.91 -1.21 -1.51
N PHE A 10 2.02 -0.25 -1.26
CA PHE A 10 2.06 1.07 -1.89
C PHE A 10 3.34 1.84 -1.58
N HIS A 11 3.79 1.83 -0.33
CA HIS A 11 5.09 2.43 0.04
C HIS A 11 6.26 1.75 -0.65
N LYS A 12 6.20 0.43 -0.73
CA LYS A 12 7.26 -0.37 -1.31
C LYS A 12 7.36 -0.18 -2.83
N HIS A 13 6.23 0.06 -3.50
CA HIS A 13 6.19 0.42 -4.92
C HIS A 13 6.62 1.88 -5.16
N ASN A 14 6.07 2.83 -4.42
CA ASN A 14 6.40 4.24 -4.57
C ASN A 14 6.54 4.92 -3.20
N ALA A 15 7.77 4.92 -2.69
CA ALA A 15 8.08 5.49 -1.39
C ALA A 15 7.84 7.01 -1.34
N LEU A 16 7.91 7.72 -2.48
CA LEU A 16 7.77 9.18 -2.55
C LEU A 16 6.31 9.63 -2.35
N ILE A 17 5.36 8.91 -2.93
CA ILE A 17 3.92 9.20 -2.78
C ILE A 17 3.44 8.74 -1.41
N PHE A 18 3.83 7.53 -0.99
CA PHE A 18 3.30 6.90 0.22
C PHE A 18 4.28 6.97 1.40
N ARG A 19 5.01 8.08 1.56
CA ARG A 19 6.01 8.28 2.64
C ARG A 19 5.45 8.01 4.03
N LYS A 20 4.20 8.45 4.28
CA LYS A 20 3.50 8.28 5.57
C LYS A 20 3.28 6.82 5.96
N CYS A 21 3.36 5.88 5.02
CA CYS A 21 3.18 4.46 5.29
C CYS A 21 4.45 3.80 5.85
N ARG A 22 5.62 4.46 5.74
CA ARG A 22 6.90 3.95 6.25
C ARG A 22 6.90 3.72 7.77
N SER A 23 6.24 4.61 8.52
CA SER A 23 6.22 4.58 9.99
C SER A 23 5.17 3.62 10.56
N LYS A 24 4.40 2.92 9.72
CA LYS A 24 3.37 2.00 10.18
C LYS A 24 4.01 0.73 10.74
N LYS A 25 3.55 0.33 11.92
CA LYS A 25 4.00 -0.89 12.61
C LYS A 25 3.22 -2.11 12.11
N LEU A 26 3.60 -2.61 10.93
CA LEU A 26 2.97 -3.79 10.33
C LEU A 26 3.81 -5.02 10.68
N ARG A 27 3.37 -5.79 11.70
CA ARG A 27 4.10 -6.96 12.19
C ARG A 27 3.65 -8.23 11.49
N THR A 28 2.40 -8.26 11.03
CA THR A 28 1.79 -9.42 10.38
C THR A 28 1.10 -9.02 9.08
N THR A 29 0.80 -9.99 8.20
CA THR A 29 0.01 -9.73 6.99
C THR A 29 -1.42 -9.28 7.29
N ALA A 30 -1.95 -9.59 8.48
CA ALA A 30 -3.24 -9.07 8.93
C ALA A 30 -3.16 -7.55 9.19
N ASP A 31 -2.08 -7.09 9.82
CA ASP A 31 -1.83 -5.65 10.00
C ASP A 31 -1.71 -4.93 8.66
N VAL A 32 -0.99 -5.53 7.71
CA VAL A 32 -0.84 -5.00 6.35
C VAL A 32 -2.22 -4.81 5.70
N ARG A 33 -3.10 -5.81 5.76
CA ARG A 33 -4.45 -5.73 5.18
C ARG A 33 -5.29 -4.66 5.86
N ALA A 34 -5.31 -4.64 7.19
CA ALA A 34 -6.06 -3.64 7.94
C ALA A 34 -5.56 -2.21 7.63
N HIS A 35 -4.24 -2.03 7.48
CA HIS A 35 -3.66 -0.77 7.05
C HIS A 35 -4.12 -0.37 5.64
N ILE A 36 -4.11 -1.31 4.69
CA ILE A 36 -4.56 -1.06 3.31
C ILE A 36 -6.00 -0.59 3.28
N LYS A 37 -6.92 -1.28 3.96
CA LYS A 37 -8.33 -0.86 4.05
C LYS A 37 -8.52 0.54 4.60
N ARG A 38 -7.76 0.89 5.66
CA ARG A 38 -7.92 2.17 6.35
C ARG A 38 -7.29 3.35 5.61
N CYS A 39 -6.24 3.12 4.82
CA CYS A 39 -5.41 4.20 4.29
C CYS A 39 -5.35 4.26 2.76
N HIS A 40 -5.72 3.18 2.09
CA HIS A 40 -5.54 3.02 0.65
C HIS A 40 -6.83 2.59 -0.05
N LEU A 41 -7.99 2.69 0.59
CA LEU A 41 -9.25 2.53 -0.15
C LEU A 41 -9.48 3.78 -0.99
N GLN A 42 -9.71 3.59 -2.30
CA GLN A 42 -10.01 4.70 -3.19
C GLN A 42 -11.32 5.37 -2.76
N PRO A 43 -11.37 6.70 -2.72
CA PRO A 43 -12.63 7.40 -2.55
C PRO A 43 -13.54 7.13 -3.77
N PRO A 44 -14.87 7.16 -3.60
CA PRO A 44 -15.79 7.03 -4.72
C PRO A 44 -15.53 8.13 -5.74
N PHE A 45 -15.47 7.76 -7.02
CA PHE A 45 -15.21 8.71 -8.11
C PHE A 45 -16.05 8.37 -9.34
N CYS A 46 -16.30 9.37 -10.18
CA CYS A 46 -16.99 9.18 -11.45
C CYS A 46 -16.01 8.60 -12.49
N THR A 47 -16.36 7.49 -13.13
CA THR A 47 -15.52 6.87 -14.17
C THR A 47 -15.46 7.66 -15.47
N ARG A 48 -16.44 8.55 -15.73
CA ARG A 48 -16.49 9.41 -16.93
C ARG A 48 -15.66 10.67 -16.75
N CYS A 49 -15.97 11.48 -15.75
CA CYS A 49 -15.32 12.78 -15.56
C CYS A 49 -14.16 12.78 -14.55
N ARG A 50 -13.91 11.63 -13.88
CA ARG A 50 -12.86 11.44 -12.86
C ARG A 50 -13.03 12.28 -11.59
N LYS A 51 -14.18 12.94 -11.41
CA LYS A 51 -14.50 13.67 -10.18
C LYS A 51 -14.51 12.73 -8.98
N VAL A 52 -13.72 13.05 -7.96
CA VAL A 52 -13.65 12.36 -6.67
C VAL A 52 -14.68 12.95 -5.71
N PHE A 53 -15.34 12.10 -4.95
CA PHE A 53 -16.32 12.47 -3.93
C PHE A 53 -15.78 12.09 -2.55
N SER A 54 -15.97 12.97 -1.57
CA SER A 54 -15.44 12.81 -0.22
C SER A 54 -16.45 13.27 0.83
N GLY A 55 -16.30 12.79 2.05
CA GLY A 55 -17.16 13.15 3.19
C GLY A 55 -18.23 12.09 3.48
N LYS A 56 -19.08 12.35 4.47
CA LYS A 56 -20.03 11.35 5.00
C LYS A 56 -21.02 10.82 3.95
N ASN A 57 -21.43 11.67 3.00
CA ASN A 57 -22.43 11.33 1.98
C ASN A 57 -21.79 11.11 0.59
N GLN A 58 -20.51 10.77 0.53
CA GLN A 58 -19.74 10.65 -0.71
C GLN A 58 -20.36 9.72 -1.76
N HIS A 59 -21.01 8.63 -1.33
CA HIS A 59 -21.68 7.69 -2.24
C HIS A 59 -22.98 8.28 -2.82
N ASP A 60 -23.75 9.02 -2.02
CA ASP A 60 -24.96 9.70 -2.48
C ASP A 60 -24.62 10.83 -3.46
N LEU A 61 -23.53 11.57 -3.18
CA LEU A 61 -23.02 12.59 -4.09
C LEU A 61 -22.60 12.00 -5.44
N LEU A 62 -21.93 10.84 -5.44
CA LEU A 62 -21.59 10.13 -6.67
C LEU A 62 -22.85 9.65 -7.41
N ARG A 63 -23.81 9.06 -6.69
CA ARG A 63 -25.08 8.59 -7.26
C ARG A 63 -25.83 9.73 -7.95
N ASN A 64 -26.07 10.82 -7.23
CA ASN A 64 -26.75 12.00 -7.77
C ASN A 64 -26.01 12.57 -8.98
N HIS A 65 -24.68 12.57 -8.97
CA HIS A 65 -23.88 13.02 -10.12
C HIS A 65 -24.09 12.15 -11.36
N ILE A 66 -24.16 10.83 -11.21
CA ILE A 66 -24.36 9.90 -12.33
C ILE A 66 -25.80 9.98 -12.86
N GLU A 67 -26.78 10.14 -11.99
CA GLU A 67 -28.21 10.15 -12.34
C GLU A 67 -28.67 11.47 -13.00
N GLN A 68 -28.11 12.62 -12.58
CA GLN A 68 -28.68 13.92 -12.94
C GLN A 68 -28.08 14.57 -14.20
N GLN A 69 -26.93 14.14 -14.69
CA GLN A 69 -26.18 14.87 -15.72
C GLN A 69 -25.37 13.95 -16.64
N PRO A 70 -25.33 14.18 -17.96
CA PRO A 70 -24.20 13.74 -18.75
C PRO A 70 -23.00 14.62 -18.41
N CYS A 71 -22.12 14.14 -17.52
CA CYS A 71 -20.84 14.81 -17.26
C CYS A 71 -19.87 14.63 -18.44
N GLN A 72 -19.02 15.63 -18.67
CA GLN A 72 -18.01 15.57 -19.72
C GLN A 72 -16.99 14.46 -19.42
N VAL A 73 -16.72 13.63 -20.42
CA VAL A 73 -15.67 12.61 -20.33
C VAL A 73 -14.33 13.33 -20.21
N SER A 74 -13.54 12.93 -19.22
CA SER A 74 -12.22 13.49 -18.98
C SER A 74 -11.16 12.56 -19.55
N ASP A 75 -10.24 13.12 -20.33
CA ASP A 75 -9.04 12.42 -20.81
C ASP A 75 -7.96 12.29 -19.72
N LEU A 76 -8.22 12.81 -18.51
CA LEU A 76 -7.31 12.67 -17.38
C LEU A 76 -7.15 11.20 -17.02
N VAL A 77 -5.90 10.75 -17.06
CA VAL A 77 -5.48 9.38 -16.70
C VAL A 77 -5.37 9.22 -15.18
N ASP A 78 -5.42 10.31 -14.42
CA ASP A 78 -5.12 10.30 -13.00
C ASP A 78 -6.28 9.73 -12.19
N VAL A 79 -6.27 8.40 -12.02
CA VAL A 79 -7.18 7.65 -11.15
C VAL A 79 -6.71 7.81 -9.71
N PRO A 80 -7.63 7.97 -8.73
CA PRO A 80 -7.24 8.06 -7.33
C PRO A 80 -6.33 6.89 -6.92
N HIS A 81 -5.24 7.20 -6.21
CA HIS A 81 -4.37 6.16 -5.68
C HIS A 81 -5.09 5.23 -4.71
N GLY A 82 -4.70 3.96 -4.68
CA GLY A 82 -5.22 2.97 -3.75
C GLY A 82 -5.84 1.75 -4.42
N ILE A 83 -6.62 0.99 -3.65
CA ILE A 83 -7.41 -0.15 -4.09
C ILE A 83 -8.86 0.25 -4.35
N THR A 84 -9.46 -0.37 -5.37
CA THR A 84 -10.90 -0.32 -5.63
C THR A 84 -11.67 -1.17 -4.61
N ALA A 85 -13.00 -1.00 -4.54
CA ALA A 85 -13.87 -1.87 -3.73
C ALA A 85 -13.76 -3.36 -4.14
N VAL A 86 -13.63 -3.64 -5.44
CA VAL A 86 -13.44 -5.01 -5.95
C VAL A 86 -12.12 -5.62 -5.45
N GLN A 87 -11.05 -4.83 -5.44
CA GLN A 87 -9.77 -5.27 -4.88
C GLN A 87 -9.82 -5.43 -3.35
N GLU A 88 -10.58 -4.58 -2.65
CA GLU A 88 -10.82 -4.74 -1.21
C GLU A 88 -11.52 -6.08 -0.91
N ASP A 89 -12.57 -6.41 -1.65
CA ASP A 89 -13.27 -7.69 -1.50
C ASP A 89 -12.34 -8.88 -1.79
N ALA A 90 -11.51 -8.78 -2.83
CA ALA A 90 -10.52 -9.80 -3.14
C ALA A 90 -9.46 -9.96 -2.03
N LEU A 91 -9.03 -8.87 -1.37
CA LEU A 91 -8.14 -8.93 -0.21
C LEU A 91 -8.79 -9.63 0.99
N ASN A 92 -10.10 -9.48 1.15
CA ASN A 92 -10.86 -10.12 2.23
C ASN A 92 -10.96 -11.63 2.02
N GLN A 93 -11.45 -12.02 0.85
CA GLN A 93 -11.67 -13.42 0.49
C GLN A 93 -10.37 -14.23 0.50
N ARG A 94 -9.32 -13.74 -0.20
CA ARG A 94 -7.99 -14.40 -0.18
C ARG A 94 -7.41 -14.46 1.22
N GLY A 95 -7.73 -13.44 2.00
CA GLY A 95 -7.28 -13.31 3.34
C GLY A 95 -7.81 -14.38 4.29
N GLU A 96 -9.06 -14.75 4.16
CA GLU A 96 -9.69 -15.85 4.90
C GLU A 96 -9.09 -17.20 4.49
N LEU A 97 -8.91 -17.42 3.18
CA LEU A 97 -8.27 -18.62 2.63
C LEU A 97 -6.81 -18.80 3.06
N MET A 98 -6.10 -17.71 3.33
CA MET A 98 -4.70 -17.75 3.77
C MET A 98 -4.52 -17.92 5.29
N LEU A 99 -5.59 -17.73 6.06
CA LEU A 99 -5.60 -17.97 7.50
C LEU A 99 -5.89 -19.45 7.82
N SER A 100 -6.57 -20.17 6.92
CA SER A 100 -6.91 -21.58 7.08
C SER A 100 -5.78 -22.58 6.74
N GLY A 101 -4.57 -22.10 6.43
CA GLY A 101 -3.43 -22.97 6.10
C GLY A 101 -2.07 -22.48 6.64
N ALA A 102 -1.07 -23.37 6.67
CA ALA A 102 0.29 -23.11 7.17
C ALA A 102 1.18 -22.27 6.20
N SER A 103 0.60 -21.38 5.41
CA SER A 103 1.35 -20.64 4.38
C SER A 103 2.37 -19.67 5.00
N PRO A 104 3.63 -19.64 4.53
CA PRO A 104 4.63 -18.69 5.01
C PRO A 104 4.17 -17.24 4.88
N GLU A 105 4.58 -16.38 5.82
CA GLU A 105 4.21 -14.95 5.86
C GLU A 105 4.56 -14.21 4.56
N ALA A 106 5.74 -14.49 3.99
CA ALA A 106 6.16 -13.90 2.72
C ALA A 106 5.19 -14.20 1.57
N ARG A 107 4.72 -15.44 1.44
CA ARG A 107 3.76 -15.82 0.40
C ARG A 107 2.44 -15.07 0.55
N ARG A 108 1.96 -14.93 1.79
CA ARG A 108 0.74 -14.16 2.10
C ARG A 108 0.90 -12.69 1.76
N TRP A 109 2.08 -12.11 2.04
CA TRP A 109 2.39 -10.73 1.68
C TRP A 109 2.42 -10.51 0.17
N TYR A 110 3.07 -11.40 -0.60
CA TYR A 110 3.09 -11.31 -2.06
C TYR A 110 1.70 -11.46 -2.69
N ALA A 111 0.81 -12.25 -2.08
CA ALA A 111 -0.57 -12.31 -2.55
C ALA A 111 -1.34 -11.01 -2.30
N ILE A 112 -1.06 -10.30 -1.20
CA ILE A 112 -1.58 -8.94 -0.97
C ILE A 112 -1.05 -7.99 -2.05
N TRP A 113 0.25 -8.06 -2.37
CA TRP A 113 0.87 -7.27 -3.45
C TRP A 113 0.13 -7.44 -4.77
N GLN A 114 -0.12 -8.68 -5.20
CA GLN A 114 -0.81 -8.96 -6.47
C GLN A 114 -2.22 -8.36 -6.55
N VAL A 115 -2.93 -8.28 -5.41
CA VAL A 115 -4.27 -7.66 -5.40
C VAL A 115 -4.15 -6.14 -5.46
N CYS A 116 -3.24 -5.54 -4.70
CA CYS A 116 -3.07 -4.09 -4.65
C CYS A 116 -2.48 -3.53 -5.95
N LEU A 117 -1.54 -4.25 -6.55
CA LEU A 117 -0.67 -3.81 -7.65
C LEU A 117 -0.62 -4.89 -8.73
N PRO A 118 -1.74 -5.17 -9.41
CA PRO A 118 -1.79 -6.22 -10.42
C PRO A 118 -0.87 -5.88 -11.59
N GLY A 119 0.01 -6.82 -11.96
CA GLY A 119 0.97 -6.67 -13.06
C GLY A 119 2.30 -6.03 -12.67
N GLU A 120 2.41 -5.42 -11.49
CA GLU A 120 3.68 -4.87 -11.01
C GLU A 120 4.65 -5.97 -10.57
N PRO A 121 5.96 -5.82 -10.86
CA PRO A 121 6.96 -6.78 -10.44
C PRO A 121 7.05 -6.87 -8.92
N PHE A 122 7.38 -8.05 -8.42
CA PHE A 122 7.55 -8.24 -6.98
C PHE A 122 8.83 -7.56 -6.49
N PRO A 123 8.81 -6.95 -5.29
CA PRO A 123 10.02 -6.45 -4.67
C PRO A 123 10.88 -7.59 -4.12
N ASP A 124 12.19 -7.38 -4.12
CA ASP A 124 13.19 -8.33 -3.59
C ASP A 124 13.00 -8.67 -2.11
N SER A 125 12.30 -7.82 -1.35
CA SER A 125 12.08 -8.01 0.08
C SER A 125 10.73 -7.46 0.49
N ILE A 126 10.02 -8.18 1.35
CA ILE A 126 8.72 -7.79 1.91
C ILE A 126 8.84 -6.81 3.10
N TYR A 127 10.05 -6.57 3.59
CA TYR A 127 10.30 -5.77 4.78
C TYR A 127 10.63 -4.30 4.43
N ILE A 128 10.39 -3.40 5.38
CA ILE A 128 10.87 -2.02 5.30
C ILE A 128 12.37 -2.03 5.56
N ARG A 129 13.17 -1.44 4.66
CA ARG A 129 14.56 -1.14 4.99
C ARG A 129 14.53 -0.06 6.09
N GLU A 130 14.92 -0.44 7.30
CA GLU A 130 15.27 0.58 8.30
C GLU A 130 16.42 1.38 7.69
N SER A 131 16.29 2.71 7.62
CA SER A 131 17.41 3.54 7.18
C SER A 131 18.49 3.35 8.21
N SER A 132 19.55 2.67 7.82
CA SER A 132 20.77 2.53 8.60
C SER A 132 21.55 3.85 8.62
N GLU A 133 20.90 4.96 8.98
CA GLU A 133 21.64 6.16 9.40
C GLU A 133 22.15 5.99 10.84
N ASP A 134 21.61 5.02 11.60
CA ASP A 134 22.20 4.53 12.86
C ASP A 134 23.13 3.30 12.68
N ALA A 135 23.57 2.99 11.45
CA ALA A 135 24.79 2.19 11.24
C ALA A 135 26.05 3.06 11.23
N GLN A 136 25.95 4.37 11.52
CA GLN A 136 27.10 5.24 11.74
C GLN A 136 27.92 4.87 13.00
N SER A 137 27.46 3.92 13.83
CA SER A 137 28.22 3.45 15.01
C SER A 137 28.87 2.07 14.84
N LEU A 138 28.53 1.29 13.82
CA LEU A 138 29.08 -0.08 13.63
C LEU A 138 30.17 -0.20 12.55
N LEU A 139 30.61 0.93 12.03
CA LEU A 139 31.97 1.11 11.52
C LEU A 139 32.65 2.21 12.33
N GLN A 140 32.71 2.03 13.66
CA GLN A 140 33.93 2.38 14.38
C GLN A 140 35.05 1.72 13.59
N THR A 141 35.68 2.57 12.79
CA THR A 141 36.58 2.22 11.71
C THR A 141 37.84 1.70 12.37
N CYS A 142 37.82 0.41 12.70
CA CYS A 142 39.00 -0.42 12.74
C CYS A 142 39.67 -0.26 11.36
N ARG A 143 40.71 0.60 11.33
CA ARG A 143 41.62 0.98 10.24
C ARG A 143 41.37 2.35 9.59
N THR A 144 41.75 3.40 10.31
CA THR A 144 42.82 4.27 9.77
C THR A 144 44.09 3.92 10.55
N LEU A 145 44.83 2.93 10.04
CA LEU A 145 46.19 2.62 10.47
C LEU A 145 47.11 3.76 10.01
N VAL A 146 48.05 4.15 10.88
CA VAL A 146 49.47 4.40 10.58
C VAL A 146 49.73 5.10 9.23
N VAL A 147 49.95 6.42 9.22
CA VAL A 147 51.10 7.16 8.65
C VAL A 147 50.82 8.65 8.91
N GLY A 148 51.71 9.30 9.66
CA GLY A 148 51.69 10.72 10.00
C GLY A 148 52.41 10.95 11.31
#